data_AF-A0A2U3CAW2-F1
#
_entry.id   AF-A0A2U3CAW2-F1
#
_cell.length_a   1.000
_cell.length_b   1.000
_cell.length_c   1.000
_cell.angle_alpha   90.00
_cell.angle_beta   90.00
_cell.angle_gamma   90.00
#
_symmetry.space_group_name_H-M   'P 1'
#
loop_
_entity.id
_entity.type
_entity.pdbx_description
1 polymer ?
#
loop_
_entity_poly.entity_id
_entity_poly.type
_entity_poly.pdbx_seq_one_letter_code
_entity_poly.pdbx_strand_id
1 'polypeptide(L)'
;MDADRPVVMPEDEVQFRLAQLLLLMNAMANQKPPGANLERIAYYDFLSANPFLVVEPDSREASLLRLAGFDPRVLSYASSGQRFTSRRERIQHDLSLLVAYGCCTAANEQGGLVYRITSAGRDLSAHLTTTYARSFTTAAEMVVGKLRRLSDARLRKETAGWLRVDGSNRPAAALASVLATVDSGRTVLQPLEQPFVEDGR
;
A
#
# COMPACT_ATOMS: atom_id res chain seq x y z
N MET A 1 4.43 -33.79 12.23
CA MET A 1 4.93 -32.40 12.37
C MET A 1 4.61 -31.71 11.06
N ASP A 2 3.52 -30.95 11.04
CA ASP A 2 3.07 -30.14 9.91
C ASP A 2 4.00 -28.93 9.77
N ALA A 3 4.95 -29.00 8.84
CA ALA A 3 5.73 -27.86 8.40
C ALA A 3 5.59 -27.78 6.88
N ASP A 4 4.73 -26.85 6.44
CA ASP A 4 4.78 -26.06 5.20
C ASP A 4 3.36 -25.79 4.68
N ARG A 5 2.57 -25.05 5.47
CA ARG A 5 1.32 -24.47 4.95
C ARG A 5 1.71 -23.13 4.33
N PRO A 6 1.57 -22.94 3.01
CA PRO A 6 1.92 -21.67 2.37
C PRO A 6 1.08 -20.56 3.01
N VAL A 7 1.73 -19.47 3.38
CA VAL A 7 1.03 -18.26 3.84
C VAL A 7 0.31 -17.68 2.63
N VAL A 8 -0.99 -17.98 2.50
CA VAL A 8 -1.85 -17.39 1.47
C VAL A 8 -2.14 -15.94 1.86
N MET A 9 -1.68 -15.01 1.04
CA MET A 9 -1.94 -13.60 1.23
C MET A 9 -3.19 -13.19 0.44
N PRO A 10 -4.00 -12.23 0.91
CA PRO A 10 -5.17 -11.76 0.17
C PRO A 10 -4.83 -11.32 -1.26
N GLU A 11 -3.65 -10.73 -1.49
CA GLU A 11 -3.16 -10.34 -2.83
C GLU A 11 -2.88 -11.52 -3.78
N ASP A 12 -2.90 -12.76 -3.32
CA ASP A 12 -2.78 -13.94 -4.18
C ASP A 12 -4.12 -14.24 -4.89
N GLU A 13 -5.25 -13.83 -4.29
CA GLU A 13 -6.59 -14.00 -4.85
C GLU A 13 -6.92 -12.94 -5.90
N VAL A 14 -7.33 -13.38 -7.10
CA VAL A 14 -7.63 -12.49 -8.23
C VAL A 14 -8.77 -11.53 -7.88
N GLN A 15 -9.84 -12.03 -7.26
CA GLN A 15 -11.03 -11.24 -6.91
C GLN A 15 -10.67 -10.11 -5.95
N PHE A 16 -9.79 -10.38 -4.99
CA PHE A 16 -9.31 -9.37 -4.06
C PHE A 16 -8.50 -8.28 -4.77
N ARG A 17 -7.58 -8.67 -5.66
CA ARG A 17 -6.80 -7.72 -6.46
C ARG A 17 -7.68 -6.87 -7.36
N LEU A 18 -8.67 -7.46 -8.03
CA LEU A 18 -9.61 -6.72 -8.88
C LEU A 18 -10.45 -5.73 -8.07
N ALA A 19 -10.95 -6.12 -6.90
CA ALA A 19 -11.69 -5.23 -6.01
C ALA A 19 -10.80 -4.08 -5.52
N GLN A 20 -9.56 -4.37 -5.11
CA GLN A 20 -8.59 -3.36 -4.69
C GLN A 20 -8.25 -2.39 -5.83
N LEU A 21 -7.97 -2.90 -7.02
CA LEU A 21 -7.69 -2.09 -8.20
C LEU A 21 -8.90 -1.24 -8.58
N LEU A 22 -10.12 -1.76 -8.47
CA LEU A 22 -11.34 -1.01 -8.75
C LEU A 22 -11.52 0.18 -7.77
N LEU A 23 -11.23 -0.01 -6.48
CA LEU A 23 -11.21 1.07 -5.49
C LEU A 23 -10.18 2.15 -5.84
N LEU A 24 -8.99 1.74 -6.29
CA LEU A 24 -7.96 2.67 -6.76
C LEU A 24 -8.45 3.45 -7.98
N MET A 25 -9.03 2.77 -8.97
CA MET A 25 -9.56 3.41 -10.18
C MET A 25 -10.67 4.42 -9.85
N ASN A 26 -11.49 4.13 -8.84
CA ASN A 26 -12.49 5.07 -8.33
C ASN A 26 -11.85 6.30 -7.66
N ALA A 27 -10.84 6.09 -6.80
CA ALA A 27 -10.08 7.19 -6.18
C ALA A 27 -9.40 8.10 -7.23
N MET A 28 -8.91 7.52 -8.33
CA MET A 28 -8.35 8.26 -9.47
C MET A 28 -9.40 9.07 -10.23
N ALA A 29 -10.63 8.57 -10.37
CA ALA A 29 -11.69 9.26 -11.09
C ALA A 29 -12.12 10.56 -10.41
N ASN A 30 -11.94 10.65 -9.09
CA ASN A 30 -12.20 11.86 -8.31
C ASN A 30 -11.10 12.94 -8.50
N GLN A 31 -10.11 12.68 -9.34
CA GLN A 31 -8.97 13.56 -9.60
C GLN A 31 -8.99 14.07 -11.06
N LYS A 32 -8.27 15.16 -11.32
CA LYS A 32 -8.10 15.72 -12.68
C LYS A 32 -6.65 15.58 -13.14
N PRO A 33 -6.36 14.96 -14.31
CA PRO A 33 -7.30 14.29 -15.21
C PRO A 33 -7.84 12.97 -14.62
N PRO A 34 -9.06 12.53 -15.00
CA PRO A 34 -9.62 11.27 -14.53
C PRO A 34 -9.01 10.14 -15.36
N GLY A 35 -8.01 9.44 -14.83
CA GLY A 35 -7.34 8.31 -15.51
C GLY A 35 -5.83 8.45 -15.60
N ALA A 36 -5.16 7.36 -15.94
CA ALA A 36 -3.71 7.33 -16.11
C ALA A 36 -3.25 6.17 -17.01
N ASN A 37 -1.99 6.22 -17.41
CA ASN A 37 -1.32 5.11 -18.11
C ASN A 37 -1.00 3.95 -17.16
N LEU A 38 -0.65 2.80 -17.73
CA LEU A 38 -0.33 1.57 -17.00
C LEU A 38 0.76 1.78 -15.94
N GLU A 39 1.86 2.46 -16.29
CA GLU A 39 3.00 2.65 -15.40
C GLU A 39 2.59 3.46 -14.15
N ARG A 40 1.83 4.54 -14.34
CA ARG A 40 1.36 5.39 -13.24
C ARG A 40 0.34 4.67 -12.36
N ILE A 41 -0.54 3.85 -12.93
CA ILE A 41 -1.46 3.00 -12.14
C ILE A 41 -0.69 2.01 -11.28
N ALA A 42 0.38 1.41 -11.82
CA ALA A 42 1.24 0.50 -11.04
C ALA A 42 1.90 1.17 -9.83
N TYR A 43 2.35 2.42 -10.00
CA TYR A 43 2.88 3.19 -8.87
C TYR A 43 1.79 3.50 -7.83
N TYR A 44 0.61 3.93 -8.28
CA TYR A 44 -0.48 4.24 -7.35
C TYR A 44 -0.91 3.00 -6.58
N ASP A 45 -1.14 1.89 -7.26
CA ASP A 45 -1.54 0.62 -6.66
C ASP A 45 -0.56 0.14 -5.58
N PHE A 46 0.74 0.13 -5.90
CA PHE A 46 1.76 -0.28 -4.93
C PHE A 46 1.86 0.67 -3.73
N LEU A 47 1.84 1.99 -3.98
CA LEU A 47 2.03 2.98 -2.92
C LEU A 47 0.77 3.17 -2.07
N SER A 48 -0.42 2.94 -2.61
CA SER A 48 -1.68 2.90 -1.85
C SER A 48 -1.74 1.69 -0.91
N ALA A 49 -1.16 0.56 -1.31
CA ALA A 49 -0.99 -0.59 -0.42
C ALA A 49 0.11 -0.37 0.64
N ASN A 50 1.01 0.61 0.44
CA ASN A 50 2.15 0.90 1.31
C ASN A 50 2.29 2.42 1.58
N PRO A 51 1.27 3.08 2.14
CA PRO A 51 1.17 4.54 2.09
C PRO A 51 2.24 5.27 2.92
N PHE A 52 2.79 4.66 3.97
CA PHE A 52 3.89 5.25 4.74
C PHE A 52 5.24 5.28 3.99
N LEU A 53 5.35 4.68 2.80
CA LEU A 53 6.50 4.93 1.93
C LEU A 53 6.54 6.36 1.40
N VAL A 54 5.37 7.00 1.28
CA VAL A 54 5.23 8.34 0.69
C VAL A 54 4.69 9.38 1.65
N VAL A 55 4.21 8.99 2.82
CA VAL A 55 3.63 9.91 3.81
C VAL A 55 4.56 10.10 5.00
N GLU A 56 4.90 11.36 5.30
CA GLU A 56 5.76 11.76 6.42
C GLU A 56 5.20 11.29 7.78
N PRO A 57 6.01 10.67 8.67
CA PRO A 57 5.59 10.06 9.95
C PRO A 57 4.69 10.89 10.84
N ASP A 58 5.02 12.18 10.92
CA ASP A 58 4.45 13.13 11.87
C ASP A 58 3.45 14.07 11.19
N SER A 59 3.09 13.76 9.94
CA SER A 59 2.08 14.50 9.21
C SER A 59 0.67 14.17 9.66
N ARG A 60 -0.26 15.09 9.36
CA ARG A 60 -1.70 14.86 9.54
C ARG A 60 -2.15 13.63 8.73
N GLU A 61 -1.60 13.44 7.54
CA GLU A 61 -1.86 12.31 6.67
C GLU A 61 -1.45 10.98 7.32
N ALA A 62 -0.28 10.92 7.99
CA ALA A 62 0.12 9.71 8.73
C ALA A 62 -0.83 9.40 9.89
N SER A 63 -1.31 10.43 10.58
CA SER A 63 -2.32 10.26 11.65
C SER A 63 -3.63 9.71 11.09
N LEU A 64 -4.10 10.21 9.94
CA LEU A 64 -5.29 9.71 9.26
C LEU A 64 -5.13 8.26 8.79
N LEU A 65 -3.95 7.88 8.29
CA LEU A 65 -3.66 6.49 7.90
C LEU A 65 -3.70 5.54 9.10
N ARG A 66 -3.15 5.95 10.25
CA ARG A 66 -3.22 5.15 11.49
C ARG A 66 -4.67 5.00 11.97
N LEU A 67 -5.46 6.07 11.92
CA LEU A 67 -6.90 6.02 12.23
C LEU A 67 -7.67 5.12 11.25
N ALA A 68 -7.24 5.07 9.99
CA ALA A 68 -7.76 4.15 8.98
C ALA A 68 -7.25 2.71 9.17
N GLY A 69 -6.47 2.41 10.21
CA GLY A 69 -6.01 1.04 10.52
C GLY A 69 -4.75 0.59 9.79
N PHE A 70 -4.02 1.48 9.12
CA PHE A 70 -2.69 1.15 8.61
C PHE A 70 -1.67 1.16 9.74
N ASP A 71 -0.92 0.07 9.87
CA ASP A 71 0.22 0.00 10.78
C ASP A 71 1.54 0.17 10.01
N PRO A 72 2.36 1.19 10.33
CA PRO A 72 3.67 1.36 9.71
C PRO A 72 4.64 0.19 9.94
N ARG A 73 4.40 -0.66 10.94
CA ARG A 73 5.23 -1.86 11.24
C ARG A 73 5.06 -3.00 10.23
N VAL A 74 3.95 -3.02 9.49
CA VAL A 74 3.68 -4.05 8.46
C VAL A 74 4.60 -3.89 7.23
N LEU A 75 5.31 -2.75 7.12
CA LEU A 75 6.35 -2.52 6.10
C LEU A 75 7.61 -3.40 6.27
N SER A 76 7.74 -4.13 7.38
CA SER A 76 8.97 -4.84 7.76
C SER A 76 9.15 -6.22 7.11
N TYR A 77 8.22 -6.73 6.31
CA TYR A 77 8.33 -8.11 5.77
C TYR A 77 8.51 -8.11 4.25
N ALA A 78 9.75 -8.39 3.84
CA ALA A 78 10.23 -8.65 2.47
C ALA A 78 10.37 -7.45 1.51
N SER A 79 11.50 -7.44 0.80
CA SER A 79 11.98 -6.37 -0.09
C SER A 79 10.88 -5.75 -0.96
N SER A 80 10.51 -4.51 -0.64
CA SER A 80 9.51 -3.70 -1.35
C SER A 80 9.72 -3.66 -2.87
N GLY A 81 10.98 -3.72 -3.33
CA GLY A 81 11.34 -3.76 -4.74
C GLY A 81 10.88 -5.01 -5.51
N GLN A 82 11.06 -6.22 -4.95
CA GLN A 82 10.62 -7.46 -5.61
C GLN A 82 9.08 -7.55 -5.68
N ARG A 83 8.40 -7.11 -4.62
CA ARG A 83 6.94 -7.00 -4.60
C ARG A 83 6.43 -5.99 -5.62
N PHE A 84 7.11 -4.85 -5.78
CA PHE A 84 6.76 -3.86 -6.81
C PHE A 84 6.85 -4.44 -8.23
N THR A 85 7.96 -5.10 -8.58
CA THR A 85 8.13 -5.72 -9.92
C THR A 85 7.04 -6.75 -10.19
N SER A 86 6.82 -7.69 -9.28
CA SER A 86 5.82 -8.75 -9.42
C SER A 86 4.39 -8.20 -9.47
N ARG A 87 4.11 -7.09 -8.78
CA ARG A 87 2.79 -6.43 -8.77
C ARG A 87 2.56 -5.66 -10.07
N ARG A 88 3.59 -4.99 -10.59
CA ARG A 88 3.54 -4.30 -11.88
C ARG A 88 3.32 -5.26 -13.05
N GLU A 89 3.91 -6.45 -13.03
CA GLU A 89 3.67 -7.46 -14.08
C GLU A 89 2.22 -7.96 -14.07
N ARG A 90 1.60 -8.09 -12.89
CA ARG A 90 0.22 -8.54 -12.73
C ARG A 90 -0.82 -7.47 -13.08
N ILE A 91 -0.51 -6.19 -12.89
CA ILE A 91 -1.52 -5.13 -13.03
C ILE A 91 -2.06 -4.98 -14.46
N GLN A 92 -1.26 -5.32 -15.48
CA GLN A 92 -1.72 -5.33 -16.86
C GLN A 92 -2.82 -6.36 -17.08
N HIS A 93 -2.66 -7.56 -16.51
CA HIS A 93 -3.67 -8.61 -16.57
C HIS A 93 -4.93 -8.19 -15.82
N ASP A 94 -4.79 -7.70 -14.58
CA ASP A 94 -5.92 -7.29 -13.74
C ASP A 94 -6.72 -6.13 -14.38
N LEU A 95 -6.04 -5.14 -14.99
CA LEU A 95 -6.70 -4.08 -15.78
C LEU A 95 -7.44 -4.64 -17.00
N SER A 96 -6.87 -5.62 -17.70
CA SER A 96 -7.51 -6.24 -18.85
C SER A 96 -8.82 -6.94 -18.45
N LEU A 97 -8.84 -7.59 -17.29
CA LEU A 97 -10.06 -8.17 -16.72
C LEU A 97 -11.10 -7.11 -16.36
N LEU A 98 -10.70 -6.01 -15.72
CA LEU A 98 -11.63 -4.91 -15.42
C LEU A 98 -12.21 -4.26 -16.68
N VAL A 99 -11.43 -4.18 -17.77
CA VAL A 99 -11.91 -3.74 -19.08
C VAL A 99 -12.90 -4.75 -19.67
N ALA A 100 -12.57 -6.05 -19.63
CA ALA A 100 -13.45 -7.11 -20.11
C ALA A 100 -14.79 -7.17 -19.35
N TYR A 101 -14.77 -6.90 -18.05
CA TYR A 101 -15.98 -6.80 -17.22
C TYR A 101 -16.72 -5.46 -17.33
N GLY A 102 -16.28 -4.55 -18.21
CA GLY A 102 -16.93 -3.25 -18.41
C GLY A 102 -16.79 -2.28 -17.23
N CYS A 103 -15.95 -2.59 -16.25
CA CYS A 103 -15.68 -1.75 -15.08
C CYS A 103 -14.67 -0.63 -15.39
N CYS A 104 -13.82 -0.84 -16.39
CA CYS A 104 -12.86 0.14 -16.89
C CYS A 104 -12.92 0.27 -18.42
N THR A 105 -12.45 1.40 -18.92
CA THR A 105 -12.18 1.62 -20.34
C THR A 105 -10.69 1.85 -20.56
N ALA A 106 -10.21 1.48 -21.74
CA ALA A 106 -8.87 1.80 -22.21
C ALA A 106 -9.02 2.56 -23.54
N ALA A 107 -8.42 3.75 -23.62
CA ALA A 107 -8.45 4.58 -24.81
C ALA A 107 -7.03 5.01 -25.18
N ASN A 108 -6.72 5.09 -26.48
CA ASN A 108 -5.46 5.66 -26.92
C ASN A 108 -5.56 7.19 -26.90
N GLU A 109 -4.73 7.83 -26.08
CA GLU A 109 -4.63 9.28 -25.98
C GLU A 109 -3.16 9.68 -26.07
N GLN A 110 -2.85 10.65 -26.95
CA GLN A 110 -1.49 11.17 -27.14
C GLN A 110 -0.44 10.07 -27.41
N GLY A 111 -0.84 8.98 -28.06
CA GLY A 111 0.05 7.86 -28.40
C GLY A 111 0.27 6.85 -27.29
N GLY A 112 -0.48 6.94 -26.18
CA GLY A 112 -0.42 6.00 -25.07
C GLY A 112 -1.81 5.52 -24.64
N LEU A 113 -1.87 4.33 -24.04
CA LEU A 113 -3.11 3.78 -23.51
C LEU A 113 -3.42 4.39 -22.14
N VAL A 114 -4.58 5.04 -22.02
CA VAL A 114 -5.10 5.63 -20.78
C VAL A 114 -6.30 4.83 -20.30
N TYR A 115 -6.25 4.42 -19.03
CA TYR A 115 -7.31 3.67 -18.38
C TYR A 115 -8.17 4.57 -17.49
N ARG A 116 -9.49 4.33 -17.51
CA ARG A 116 -10.48 5.05 -16.70
C ARG A 116 -11.54 4.10 -16.16
N ILE A 117 -12.08 4.41 -14.99
CA ILE A 117 -13.25 3.69 -14.46
C ILE A 117 -14.53 4.12 -15.21
N THR A 118 -15.43 3.16 -15.45
CA THR A 118 -16.77 3.42 -16.02
C THR A 118 -17.78 3.81 -14.94
N SER A 119 -19.02 4.14 -15.32
CA SER A 119 -20.12 4.25 -14.35
C SER A 119 -20.39 2.93 -13.65
N ALA A 120 -20.47 1.82 -14.40
CA ALA A 120 -20.67 0.48 -13.84
C ALA A 120 -19.55 0.10 -12.86
N GLY A 121 -18.29 0.45 -13.16
CA GLY A 121 -17.18 0.25 -12.23
C GLY A 121 -17.31 1.08 -10.96
N ARG A 122 -17.77 2.33 -11.05
CA ARG A 122 -18.05 3.18 -9.88
C ARG A 122 -19.15 2.59 -9.02
N ASP A 123 -20.26 2.18 -9.64
CA ASP A 123 -21.40 1.58 -8.95
C ASP A 123 -20.96 0.30 -8.21
N LEU A 124 -20.21 -0.58 -8.88
CA LEU A 124 -19.65 -1.78 -8.25
C LEU A 124 -18.70 -1.44 -7.10
N SER A 125 -17.84 -0.43 -7.26
CA SER A 125 -16.92 -0.01 -6.20
C SER A 125 -17.65 0.50 -4.95
N ALA A 126 -18.83 1.12 -5.11
CA ALA A 126 -19.63 1.63 -4.00
C ALA A 126 -20.20 0.50 -3.10
N HIS A 127 -20.31 -0.72 -3.64
CA HIS A 127 -20.73 -1.90 -2.88
C HIS A 127 -19.60 -2.52 -2.04
N LEU A 128 -18.34 -2.11 -2.24
CA LEU A 128 -17.18 -2.58 -1.47
C LEU A 128 -17.07 -1.81 -0.15
N THR A 129 -17.90 -2.19 0.83
CA THR A 129 -18.09 -1.43 2.08
C THR A 129 -17.30 -1.96 3.28
N THR A 130 -16.43 -2.96 3.08
CA THR A 130 -15.65 -3.56 4.16
C THR A 130 -14.71 -2.54 4.82
N THR A 131 -14.29 -2.81 6.06
CA THR A 131 -13.29 -1.96 6.74
C THR A 131 -12.03 -1.82 5.91
N TYR A 132 -11.52 -2.94 5.34
CA TYR A 132 -10.37 -2.91 4.45
C TYR A 132 -10.59 -2.00 3.24
N ALA A 133 -11.75 -2.10 2.57
CA ALA A 133 -12.06 -1.28 1.40
C ALA A 133 -12.08 0.22 1.73
N ARG A 134 -12.67 0.59 2.88
CA ARG A 134 -12.65 1.99 3.35
C ARG A 134 -11.23 2.47 3.63
N SER A 135 -10.45 1.68 4.36
CA SER A 135 -9.05 1.99 4.66
C SER A 135 -8.23 2.18 3.39
N PHE A 136 -8.29 1.20 2.48
CA PHE A 136 -7.58 1.27 1.21
C PHE A 136 -8.02 2.47 0.37
N THR A 137 -9.33 2.78 0.31
CA THR A 137 -9.84 3.97 -0.40
C THR A 137 -9.23 5.25 0.17
N THR A 138 -9.20 5.40 1.50
CA THR A 138 -8.57 6.56 2.17
C THR A 138 -7.09 6.69 1.82
N ALA A 139 -6.34 5.58 1.82
CA ALA A 139 -4.95 5.58 1.39
C ALA A 139 -4.80 5.91 -0.11
N ALA A 140 -5.64 5.35 -0.96
CA ALA A 140 -5.63 5.59 -2.40
C ALA A 140 -5.88 7.06 -2.74
N GLU A 141 -6.89 7.69 -2.14
CA GLU A 141 -7.17 9.11 -2.36
C GLU A 141 -6.01 10.01 -1.96
N MET A 142 -5.38 9.76 -0.81
CA MET A 142 -4.19 10.49 -0.36
C MET A 142 -3.00 10.30 -1.32
N VAL A 143 -2.69 9.04 -1.66
CA VAL A 143 -1.55 8.70 -2.51
C VAL A 143 -1.73 9.26 -3.92
N VAL A 144 -2.89 9.03 -4.56
CA VAL A 144 -3.18 9.56 -5.89
C VAL A 144 -3.15 11.09 -5.86
N GLY A 145 -3.75 11.72 -4.85
CA GLY A 145 -3.77 13.17 -4.68
C GLY A 145 -2.38 13.79 -4.56
N LYS A 146 -1.45 13.11 -3.88
CA LYS A 146 -0.04 13.52 -3.77
C LYS A 146 0.72 13.31 -5.08
N LEU A 147 0.62 12.12 -5.66
CA LEU A 147 1.46 11.70 -6.77
C LEU A 147 1.03 12.23 -8.13
N ARG A 148 -0.25 12.60 -8.32
CA ARG A 148 -0.74 13.22 -9.57
C ARG A 148 -0.02 14.54 -9.92
N ARG A 149 0.58 15.20 -8.93
CA ARG A 149 1.31 16.46 -9.10
C ARG A 149 2.71 16.28 -9.69
N LEU A 150 3.20 15.05 -9.74
CA LEU A 150 4.55 14.72 -10.24
C LEU A 150 4.48 14.35 -11.72
N SER A 151 5.44 14.78 -12.54
CA SER A 151 5.60 14.22 -13.89
C SER A 151 5.99 12.74 -13.82
N ASP A 152 5.77 11.97 -14.89
CA ASP A 152 6.11 10.53 -14.91
C ASP A 152 7.60 10.29 -14.65
N ALA A 153 8.48 11.11 -15.23
CA ALA A 153 9.92 11.05 -14.96
C ALA A 153 10.25 11.27 -13.47
N ARG A 154 9.57 12.24 -12.83
CA ARG A 154 9.76 12.50 -11.40
C ARG A 154 9.17 11.39 -10.55
N LEU A 155 7.98 10.90 -10.88
CA LEU A 155 7.33 9.79 -10.16
C LEU A 155 8.23 8.55 -10.14
N ARG A 156 8.83 8.20 -11.28
CA ARG A 156 9.78 7.10 -11.38
C ARG A 156 11.02 7.32 -10.50
N LYS A 157 11.59 8.53 -10.53
CA LYS A 157 12.76 8.89 -9.71
C LYS A 157 12.46 8.82 -8.21
N GLU A 158 11.37 9.43 -7.76
CA GLU A 158 10.96 9.47 -6.35
C GLU A 158 10.65 8.05 -5.85
N THR A 159 9.94 7.25 -6.65
CA THR A 159 9.63 5.85 -6.29
C THR A 159 10.89 5.00 -6.15
N ALA A 160 11.87 5.16 -7.05
CA ALA A 160 13.16 4.49 -6.91
C ALA A 160 13.88 4.89 -5.60
N GLY A 161 13.69 6.13 -5.12
CA GLY A 161 14.17 6.57 -3.81
C GLY A 161 13.43 5.91 -2.65
N TRP A 162 12.09 5.87 -2.69
CA TRP A 162 11.27 5.26 -1.63
C TRP A 162 11.50 3.76 -1.48
N LEU A 163 11.75 3.05 -2.57
CA LEU A 163 11.98 1.60 -2.60
C LEU A 163 13.36 1.17 -2.07
N ARG A 164 14.36 2.07 -1.98
CA ARG A 164 15.72 1.72 -1.51
C ARG A 164 15.80 1.61 0.00
N VAL A 165 16.28 0.48 0.50
CA VAL A 165 16.37 0.11 1.94
C VAL A 165 17.22 1.10 2.78
N ASP A 166 18.16 1.83 2.17
CA ASP A 166 19.19 2.60 2.91
C ASP A 166 19.17 4.13 2.69
N GLY A 167 18.06 4.70 2.20
CA GLY A 167 17.97 6.14 1.91
C GLY A 167 17.70 7.00 3.16
N SER A 168 18.60 7.92 3.50
CA SER A 168 18.50 8.91 4.59
C SER A 168 17.35 9.92 4.48
N ASN A 169 16.54 9.85 3.41
CA ASN A 169 15.48 10.80 3.10
C ASN A 169 14.10 10.11 3.03
N ARG A 170 13.78 9.31 4.06
CA ARG A 170 12.57 8.50 4.12
C ARG A 170 11.61 8.99 5.20
N PRO A 171 10.31 9.10 4.86
CA PRO A 171 9.25 9.01 5.85
C PRO A 171 9.30 7.71 6.66
N ALA A 172 9.41 6.57 5.97
CA ALA A 172 9.41 5.25 6.61
C ALA A 172 10.62 4.99 7.54
N ALA A 173 11.79 5.60 7.28
CA ALA A 173 12.98 5.44 8.14
C ALA A 173 12.87 6.27 9.42
N ALA A 174 12.28 7.46 9.36
CA ALA A 174 11.94 8.24 10.54
C ALA A 174 10.87 7.54 11.40
N LEU A 175 9.94 6.79 10.80
CA LEU A 175 9.02 5.92 11.53
C LEU A 175 9.72 4.75 12.22
N ALA A 176 10.69 4.11 11.58
CA ALA A 176 11.48 3.03 12.18
C ALA A 176 12.32 3.52 13.38
N SER A 177 12.91 4.72 13.31
CA SER A 177 13.68 5.30 14.42
C SER A 177 12.80 5.77 15.59
N VAL A 178 11.61 6.32 15.32
CA VAL A 178 10.62 6.69 16.35
C VAL A 178 10.05 5.45 17.05
N LEU A 179 9.88 4.34 16.33
CA LEU A 179 9.40 3.09 16.92
C LEU A 179 10.51 2.34 17.69
N ALA A 180 11.77 2.40 17.22
CA ALA A 180 12.91 1.85 17.96
C ALA A 180 13.18 2.58 19.29
N THR A 181 12.89 3.89 19.36
CA THR A 181 12.99 4.68 20.59
C THR A 181 11.88 4.38 21.58
N VAL A 182 10.66 4.07 21.12
CA VAL A 182 9.54 3.62 21.98
C VAL A 182 9.82 2.23 22.57
N ASP A 183 10.46 1.33 21.82
CA ASP A 183 10.83 0.00 22.32
C ASP A 183 11.96 0.06 23.36
N SER A 184 12.88 1.01 23.21
CA SER A 184 13.95 1.29 24.20
C SER A 184 13.43 1.89 25.51
N GLY A 185 12.21 2.43 25.52
CA GLY A 185 11.55 3.01 26.71
C GLY A 185 10.72 2.01 27.51
N ARG A 186 10.48 0.80 26.98
CA ARG A 186 9.94 -0.32 27.76
C ARG A 186 11.10 -1.03 28.45
N THR A 187 11.60 -0.43 29.53
CA THR A 187 12.39 -1.18 30.52
C THR A 187 11.52 -2.35 30.98
N VAL A 188 11.91 -3.54 30.52
CA VAL A 188 11.43 -4.82 31.04
C VAL A 188 11.59 -4.76 32.56
N LEU A 189 10.48 -4.75 33.30
CA LEU A 189 10.50 -5.12 34.71
C LEU A 189 11.07 -6.53 34.76
N GLN A 190 12.36 -6.64 35.08
CA GLN A 190 12.99 -7.92 35.34
C GLN A 190 12.20 -8.62 36.45
N PRO A 191 11.87 -9.91 36.30
CA PRO A 191 11.32 -10.66 37.41
C PRO A 191 12.38 -10.67 38.53
N LEU A 192 11.98 -10.31 39.75
CA LEU A 192 12.79 -10.51 40.94
C LEU A 192 13.04 -12.01 41.09
N GLU A 193 14.23 -12.47 40.72
CA GLU A 193 14.73 -13.79 41.10
C GLU A 193 14.86 -13.83 42.62
N GLN A 194 13.95 -14.54 43.29
CA GLN A 194 14.12 -14.92 44.68
C GLN A 194 14.97 -16.20 44.74
N PRO A 195 16.06 -16.24 45.52
CA PRO A 195 16.84 -17.46 45.68
C PRO A 195 16.04 -18.48 46.50
N PHE A 196 15.79 -19.64 45.90
CA PHE A 196 15.27 -20.82 46.58
C PHE A 196 16.35 -21.35 47.53
N VAL A 197 16.05 -21.39 48.83
CA VAL A 197 16.88 -22.05 49.85
C VAL A 197 16.48 -23.53 49.86
N GLU A 198 17.40 -24.42 49.49
CA GLU A 198 17.26 -25.85 49.74
C GLU A 198 17.42 -26.12 51.24
N ASP A 199 16.32 -26.52 51.90
CA ASP A 199 16.36 -27.04 53.26
C ASP A 199 16.46 -28.57 53.18
N GLY A 200 17.61 -29.09 53.61
CA GLY A 200 17.93 -30.51 53.57
C GLY A 200 17.14 -31.33 54.59
N ARG A 201 16.78 -32.55 54.19
CA ARG A 201 16.43 -33.65 55.08
C ARG A 201 17.38 -34.81 54.85
#